data_AF-A0A938SN62-F1
#
_entry.id   AF-A0A938SN62-F1
#
_cell.length_a   1.000
_cell.length_b   1.000
_cell.length_c   1.000
_cell.angle_alpha   90.00
_cell.angle_beta   90.00
_cell.angle_gamma   90.00
#
_symmetry.space_group_name_H-M   'P 1'
#
loop_
_entity.id
_entity.type
_entity.pdbx_description
1 polymer ?
#
loop_
_entity_poly.entity_id
_entity_poly.type
_entity_poly.pdbx_seq_one_letter_code
_entity_poly.pdbx_strand_id
1 'polypeptide(L)' 'MGITVTLSNEELAQIKQLTQIDSDSEAVGHAAREFLRLRQLRQLKSISGRVEYEDNWRDLESLEIGETAFPR' A
#
# COMPACT_ATOMS: atom_id res chain seq x y z
N MET A 1 -13.28 -15.29 16.15
CA MET A 1 -12.10 -15.61 16.96
C MET A 1 -11.66 -14.33 17.66
N GLY A 2 -11.29 -14.38 18.93
CA GLY A 2 -10.80 -13.23 19.70
C GLY A 2 -9.43 -13.55 20.29
N ILE A 3 -8.59 -12.52 20.44
CA ILE A 3 -7.25 -12.65 21.00
C ILE A 3 -7.16 -11.62 22.14
N THR A 4 -6.61 -12.02 23.28
CA THR A 4 -6.34 -11.11 24.39
C THR A 4 -4.89 -10.67 24.31
N VAL A 5 -4.66 -9.36 24.31
CA VAL A 5 -3.34 -8.73 24.31
C VAL A 5 -3.26 -7.77 25.48
N THR A 6 -2.07 -7.68 26.07
CA THR A 6 -1.79 -6.74 27.17
C THR A 6 -1.12 -5.50 26.60
N LEU A 7 -1.65 -4.34 26.95
CA LEU A 7 -1.17 -3.02 26.54
C LEU A 7 -1.15 -2.14 27.77
N SER A 8 -0.14 -1.29 27.89
CA SER A 8 -0.13 -0.22 28.89
C SER A 8 -1.17 0.85 28.55
N ASN A 9 -1.59 1.61 29.58
CA ASN A 9 -2.51 2.73 29.38
C ASN A 9 -1.92 3.80 28.45
N GLU A 10 -0.59 3.98 28.47
CA GLU A 10 0.11 4.92 27.59
C GLU A 10 0.07 4.47 26.13
N GLU A 11 0.33 3.19 25.87
CA GLU A 11 0.24 2.63 24.50
C GLU A 11 -1.17 2.74 23.95
N LEU A 12 -2.19 2.42 24.75
CA LEU A 12 -3.58 2.52 24.33
C LEU A 12 -3.98 3.98 24.06
N ALA A 13 -3.57 4.92 24.91
CA ALA A 13 -3.82 6.35 24.71
C ALA A 13 -3.17 6.87 23.43
N GLN A 14 -1.92 6.48 23.15
CA GLN A 14 -1.22 6.84 21.91
C GLN A 14 -1.93 6.27 20.69
N ILE A 15 -2.35 4.99 20.74
CA ILE A 15 -3.10 4.37 19.64
C ILE A 15 -4.36 5.17 19.37
N LYS A 16 -5.16 5.47 20.39
CA LYS A 16 -6.41 6.25 20.24
C LYS A 16 -6.17 7.66 19.71
N GLN A 17 -5.12 8.32 20.16
CA GLN A 17 -4.73 9.65 19.67
C GLN A 17 -4.34 9.62 18.18
N LEU A 18 -3.60 8.59 17.75
CA LEU A 18 -3.16 8.44 16.37
C LEU A 18 -4.30 7.99 15.45
N THR A 19 -5.19 7.14 15.92
CA THR A 19 -6.33 6.65 15.12
C THR A 19 -7.54 7.57 15.18
N GLN A 20 -7.63 8.47 16.17
CA GLN A 20 -8.81 9.30 16.45
C GLN A 20 -10.08 8.46 16.67
N ILE A 21 -9.93 7.30 17.31
CA ILE A 21 -11.01 6.34 17.57
C ILE A 21 -11.14 6.14 19.08
N ASP A 22 -12.35 6.33 19.61
CA ASP A 22 -12.61 6.25 21.06
C ASP A 22 -12.81 4.81 21.56
N SER A 23 -13.19 3.88 20.69
CA SER A 23 -13.33 2.46 21.02
C SER A 23 -11.97 1.78 21.06
N ASP A 24 -11.59 1.23 22.20
CA ASP A 24 -10.27 0.60 22.39
C ASP A 24 -10.03 -0.56 21.42
N SER A 25 -11.02 -1.44 21.25
CA SER A 25 -10.91 -2.60 20.36
C SER A 25 -10.85 -2.19 18.90
N GLU A 26 -11.58 -1.14 18.52
CA GLU A 26 -11.59 -0.61 17.16
C GLU A 26 -10.30 0.14 16.84
N ALA A 27 -9.79 0.95 17.77
CA ALA A 27 -8.53 1.67 17.64
C ALA A 27 -7.35 0.70 17.47
N VAL A 28 -7.26 -0.33 18.33
CA VAL A 28 -6.24 -1.38 18.22
C VAL A 28 -6.39 -2.17 16.91
N GLY A 29 -7.62 -2.55 16.55
CA GLY A 29 -7.89 -3.27 15.31
C GLY A 29 -7.56 -2.45 14.05
N HIS A 30 -7.75 -1.13 14.10
CA HIS A 30 -7.38 -0.21 13.03
C HIS A 30 -5.85 -0.07 12.94
N ALA A 31 -5.17 0.18 14.07
CA ALA A 31 -3.72 0.29 14.11
C ALA A 31 -3.00 -0.97 13.61
N ALA A 32 -3.49 -2.16 13.99
CA ALA A 32 -2.93 -3.43 13.54
C ALA A 32 -3.04 -3.60 12.01
N ARG A 33 -4.20 -3.26 11.42
CA ARG A 33 -4.42 -3.30 9.97
C ARG A 33 -3.49 -2.33 9.24
N GLU A 34 -3.34 -1.11 9.76
CA GLU A 34 -2.44 -0.13 9.14
C GLU A 34 -0.96 -0.53 9.25
N PHE A 35 -0.54 -1.15 10.36
CA PHE A 35 0.80 -1.69 10.46
C PHE A 35 1.09 -2.73 9.37
N LEU A 36 0.14 -3.65 9.11
CA LEU A 36 0.28 -4.64 8.05
C LEU A 36 0.35 -4.00 6.67
N ARG A 37 -0.52 -3.02 6.38
CA ARG A 37 -0.51 -2.28 5.10
C ARG A 37 0.83 -1.57 4.88
N LEU A 38 1.35 -0.88 5.90
CA LEU A 38 2.64 -0.18 5.83
C LEU A 38 3.82 -1.14 5.64
N ARG A 39 3.78 -2.33 6.28
CA ARG A 39 4.81 -3.36 6.09
C ARG A 39 4.82 -3.89 4.65
N GLN A 40 3.65 -4.19 4.09
CA GLN A 40 3.52 -4.61 2.70
C GLN A 40 4.02 -3.53 1.74
N LEU A 41 3.64 -2.27 1.96
CA LEU A 41 4.09 -1.16 1.12
C LEU A 41 5.61 -1.00 1.14
N ARG A 42 6.24 -1.13 2.31
CA ARG A 42 7.72 -1.09 2.42
C ARG A 42 8.37 -2.26 1.71
N GLN A 43 7.79 -3.45 1.79
CA GLN A 43 8.28 -4.63 1.07
C GLN A 43 8.20 -4.41 -0.44
N LEU A 44 7.06 -3.94 -0.96
CA LEU A 44 6.90 -3.60 -2.38
C LEU A 44 7.90 -2.52 -2.82
N LYS A 45 8.06 -1.46 -2.01
CA LYS A 45 9.04 -0.40 -2.29
C LYS A 45 10.47 -0.92 -2.32
N SER A 46 10.83 -1.90 -1.49
CA SER A 46 12.16 -2.51 -1.52
C SER A 46 12.47 -3.25 -2.82
N ILE A 47 11.45 -3.65 -3.57
CA ILE A 47 11.55 -4.36 -4.85
C ILE A 47 11.40 -3.38 -6.03
N SER A 48 10.96 -2.14 -5.79
CA SER A 48 10.61 -1.10 -6.79
C SER A 48 11.75 -0.65 -7.75
N GLY A 49 12.96 -1.17 -7.65
CA GLY A 49 14.05 -0.95 -8.60
C GLY A 49 14.62 -2.24 -9.22
N ARG A 50 14.00 -3.39 -8.92
CA ARG A 50 14.33 -4.72 -9.45
C ARG A 50 13.28 -5.23 -10.43
N VAL A 51 12.19 -4.48 -10.60
CA VAL A 51 11.22 -4.77 -11.64
C VAL A 51 11.87 -4.30 -12.93
N GLU A 52 12.33 -5.24 -13.75
CA GLU A 52 12.74 -4.97 -15.11
C GLU A 52 11.52 -4.47 -15.86
N TYR A 53 11.49 -3.16 -16.10
CA TYR A 53 10.50 -2.55 -16.98
C TYR A 53 11.02 -2.74 -18.40
N GLU A 54 10.28 -3.45 -19.23
CA GLU A 54 10.53 -3.43 -20.67
C GLU A 54 10.24 -2.01 -21.16
N ASP A 55 11.31 -1.25 -21.43
CA ASP A 55 11.23 0.11 -21.96
C ASP A 55 10.93 0.05 -23.47
N ASN A 56 9.84 -0.63 -23.82
CA ASN A 56 9.40 -0.93 -25.18
C ASN A 56 8.60 0.21 -25.82
N TRP A 57 8.68 1.42 -25.25
CA TRP A 57 7.91 2.58 -25.72
C TRP A 57 8.16 2.91 -27.19
N ARG A 58 9.37 2.64 -27.72
CA ARG A 58 9.70 2.83 -29.15
C ARG A 58 9.00 1.83 -30.07
N ASP A 59 8.89 0.59 -29.62
CA ASP A 59 8.18 -0.46 -30.36
C ASP A 59 6.67 -0.18 -30.33
N LEU A 60 6.16 0.28 -29.18
CA LEU A 60 4.77 0.72 -29.02
C LEU A 60 4.44 1.95 -29.89
N GLU A 61 5.32 2.96 -29.92
CA GLU A 61 5.19 4.15 -30.77
C GLU A 61 5.20 3.78 -32.26
N SER A 62 6.07 2.84 -32.65
CA SER A 62 6.15 2.35 -34.03
C SER A 62 4.88 1.62 -34.47
N LEU A 63 4.23 0.88 -33.56
CA LEU A 63 2.95 0.23 -33.81
C LEU A 63 1.81 1.25 -33.94
N GLU A 64 1.77 2.30 -33.11
CA GLU A 64 0.75 3.36 -33.20
C GLU A 64 0.86 4.18 -34.50
N ILE A 65 2.08 4.53 -34.91
CA ILE A 65 2.34 5.22 -36.17
C ILE A 65 2.02 4.30 -37.38
N GLY A 66 2.24 2.99 -37.23
CA GLY A 66 1.88 1.99 -38.24
C GLY A 66 0.38 1.81 -38.44
N GLU A 67 -0.42 1.94 -37.38
CA GLU A 67 -1.89 1.82 -37.43
C GLU A 67 -2.60 3.11 -37.88
N THR A 68 -1.94 4.27 -37.79
CA THR A 68 -2.51 5.58 -38.16
C THR A 68 -2.35 5.95 -39.64
N ALA A 69 -2.01 4.99 -40.52
CA ALA A 69 -2.16 5.17 -41.96
C ALA A 69 -3.65 5.27 -42.32
N PHE A 70 -4.25 6.45 -42.11
CA PHE A 70 -5.61 6.79 -42.53
C PHE A 70 -5.76 6.42 -44.01
N PRO A 71 -6.75 5.60 -44.39
CA PRO A 71 -7.02 5.34 -45.80
C PRO A 71 -7.39 6.66 -46.48
N ARG A 72 -6.72 6.95 -47.61
CA ARG A 72 -7.01 8.12 -48.45
C ARG A 72 -8.34 7.96 -49.19
#